data_AF-A0A962QXB5-F1
#
_entry.id   AF-A0A962QXB5-F1
#
_cell.length_a   1.000
_cell.length_b   1.000
_cell.length_c   1.000
_cell.angle_alpha   90.00
_cell.angle_beta   90.00
_cell.angle_gamma   90.00
#
_symmetry.space_group_name_H-M   'P 1'
#
loop_
_entity.id
_entity.type
_entity.pdbx_description
1 polymer ?
#
loop_
_entity_poly.entity_id
_entity_poly.type
_entity_poly.pdbx_seq_one_letter_code
_entity_poly.pdbx_strand_id
1 'polypeptide(L)'
;ILFGEADEHSAWRVDSLESARSAVGALFNGRKPVCGALRKEEFNYLFASRGNPQPIGQGGSAAVMPLTDGAQLGLIAVGSSDAGRYHSGMGTLFLAHIGEVILRLLPRLTQDGD
;
A
#
# COMPACT_ATOMS: atom_id res chain seq x y z
N ILE A 1 -6.90 -4.48 20.33
CA ILE A 1 -7.72 -3.47 21.04
C ILE A 1 -7.34 -2.13 20.44
N LEU A 2 -8.27 -1.42 19.78
CA LEU A 2 -8.06 -0.06 19.29
C LEU A 2 -9.01 0.87 20.07
N PHE A 3 -8.45 1.94 20.67
CA PHE A 3 -9.16 3.06 21.29
C PHE A 3 -8.39 4.35 20.97
N GLY A 4 -9.12 5.45 20.72
CA GLY A 4 -8.57 6.80 20.56
C GLY A 4 -9.57 7.76 19.88
N GLU A 5 -9.55 9.04 20.24
CA GLU A 5 -10.09 10.13 19.41
C GLU A 5 -8.98 10.64 18.47
N ALA A 6 -9.32 10.94 17.21
CA ALA A 6 -8.37 11.43 16.23
C ALA A 6 -8.69 12.88 15.82
N ASP A 7 -7.65 13.71 15.92
CA ASP A 7 -7.57 15.16 15.74
C ASP A 7 -7.56 15.59 14.25
N GLU A 8 -7.76 16.89 13.96
CA GLU A 8 -7.91 17.52 12.62
C GLU A 8 -6.72 17.33 11.64
N HIS A 9 -5.70 16.55 12.01
CA HIS A 9 -4.48 16.25 11.26
C HIS A 9 -4.41 14.77 10.86
N SER A 10 -5.25 14.37 9.92
CA SER A 10 -5.24 13.01 9.38
C SER A 10 -3.85 12.58 8.88
N ALA A 11 -3.36 11.43 9.38
CA ALA A 11 -2.05 10.86 9.05
C ALA A 11 -1.97 10.19 7.66
N TRP A 12 -3.01 10.34 6.84
CA TRP A 12 -3.13 9.68 5.54
C TRP A 12 -3.11 10.70 4.38
N ARG A 13 -2.47 10.31 3.28
CA ARG A 13 -2.43 11.07 2.03
C ARG A 13 -3.57 10.62 1.13
N VAL A 14 -4.30 11.56 0.55
CA VAL A 14 -5.32 11.32 -0.49
C VAL A 14 -4.77 11.83 -1.82
N ASP A 15 -5.03 11.09 -2.90
CA ASP A 15 -4.63 11.44 -4.26
C ASP A 15 -5.72 11.01 -5.23
N SER A 16 -5.67 11.53 -6.46
CA SER A 16 -6.58 11.12 -7.53
C SER A 16 -6.27 9.71 -8.01
N LEU A 17 -7.30 9.02 -8.52
CA LEU A 17 -7.14 7.71 -9.14
C LEU A 17 -6.19 7.75 -10.35
N GLU A 18 -6.20 8.86 -11.10
CA GLU A 18 -5.33 9.06 -12.26
C GLU A 18 -3.85 9.13 -11.85
N SER A 19 -3.53 9.96 -10.85
CA SER A 19 -2.18 10.07 -10.28
C SER A 19 -1.68 8.70 -9.80
N ALA A 20 -2.53 7.97 -9.05
CA ALA A 20 -2.19 6.66 -8.51
C ALA A 20 -1.95 5.63 -9.61
N ARG A 21 -2.77 5.62 -10.66
CA ARG A 21 -2.58 4.73 -11.81
C ARG A 21 -1.33 5.05 -12.60
N SER A 22 -1.02 6.34 -12.78
CA SER A 22 0.20 6.77 -13.46
C SER A 22 1.45 6.32 -12.70
N ALA A 23 1.46 6.47 -11.37
CA ALA A 23 2.64 6.19 -10.56
C ALA A 23 2.83 4.71 -10.19
N VAL A 24 1.77 3.97 -9.90
CA VAL A 24 1.82 2.58 -9.40
C VAL A 24 0.87 1.62 -10.11
N GLY A 25 0.41 1.98 -11.31
CA GLY A 25 -0.49 1.18 -12.14
C GLY A 25 -0.06 -0.28 -12.32
N ALA A 26 1.23 -0.50 -12.56
CA ALA A 26 1.79 -1.83 -12.79
C ALA A 26 1.66 -2.75 -11.56
N LEU A 27 1.69 -2.20 -10.34
CA LEU A 27 1.59 -2.98 -9.11
C LEU A 27 0.19 -3.55 -8.92
N PHE A 28 -0.85 -2.91 -9.45
CA PHE A 28 -2.22 -3.40 -9.37
C PHE A 28 -2.52 -4.57 -10.31
N ASN A 29 -1.74 -4.73 -11.38
CA ASN A 29 -1.97 -5.80 -12.37
C ASN A 29 -1.62 -7.19 -11.81
N GLY A 30 -0.89 -7.24 -10.71
CA GLY A 30 -0.61 -8.48 -9.99
C GLY A 30 -1.87 -9.02 -9.29
N ARG A 31 -1.96 -10.35 -9.17
CA ARG A 31 -2.99 -11.02 -8.33
C ARG A 31 -2.42 -11.66 -7.07
N LYS A 32 -1.10 -11.60 -6.92
CA LYS A 32 -0.38 -12.26 -5.83
C LYS A 32 0.46 -11.22 -5.09
N PRO A 33 0.63 -11.38 -3.77
CA PRO A 33 1.53 -10.54 -3.03
C PRO A 33 2.97 -10.77 -3.48
N VAL A 34 3.76 -9.70 -3.48
CA VAL A 34 5.17 -9.70 -3.87
C VAL A 34 6.00 -8.96 -2.82
N CYS A 35 7.22 -9.44 -2.60
CA CYS A 35 8.24 -8.76 -1.81
C CYS A 35 9.44 -8.45 -2.70
N GLY A 36 9.99 -7.26 -2.62
CA GLY A 36 11.20 -6.91 -3.36
C GLY A 36 11.50 -5.43 -3.39
N ALA A 37 12.55 -5.08 -4.14
CA ALA A 37 12.80 -3.70 -4.53
C ALA A 37 11.71 -3.24 -5.53
N LEU A 38 11.14 -2.06 -5.27
CA LEU A 38 10.26 -1.37 -6.22
C LEU A 38 11.07 -0.40 -7.07
N ARG A 39 10.50 0.06 -8.18
CA ARG A 39 11.10 1.19 -8.91
C ARG A 39 11.13 2.40 -7.99
N LYS A 40 12.19 3.21 -8.09
CA LYS A 40 12.37 4.39 -7.22
C LYS A 40 11.14 5.31 -7.22
N GLU A 41 10.53 5.50 -8.37
CA GLU A 41 9.32 6.31 -8.55
C GLU A 41 8.11 5.71 -7.83
N GLU A 42 7.85 4.41 -7.99
CA GLU A 42 6.77 3.68 -7.30
C GLU A 42 6.95 3.73 -5.78
N PHE A 43 8.19 3.48 -5.31
CA PHE A 43 8.52 3.52 -3.89
C PHE A 43 8.30 4.92 -3.30
N ASN A 44 8.83 5.95 -3.97
CA ASN A 44 8.65 7.32 -3.52
C ASN A 44 7.18 7.74 -3.55
N TYR A 45 6.41 7.33 -4.55
CA TYR A 45 4.99 7.63 -4.60
C TYR A 45 4.22 6.99 -3.44
N LEU A 46 4.47 5.71 -3.14
CA LEU A 46 3.78 4.99 -2.06
C LEU A 46 4.14 5.51 -0.67
N PHE A 47 5.38 5.91 -0.46
CA PHE A 47 5.92 6.22 0.88
C PHE A 47 6.29 7.69 1.08
N ALA A 48 5.91 8.59 0.16
CA ALA A 48 6.05 10.03 0.37
C ALA A 48 5.21 10.50 1.56
N SER A 49 5.86 11.19 2.51
CA SER A 49 5.19 11.81 3.67
C SER A 49 4.81 13.26 3.39
N ARG A 50 3.64 13.70 3.86
CA ARG A 50 3.13 15.08 3.72
C ARG A 50 4.11 16.14 4.27
N GLY A 51 4.94 15.77 5.26
CA GLY A 51 5.90 16.68 5.92
C GLY A 51 7.35 16.54 5.46
N ASN A 52 7.67 15.56 4.62
CA ASN A 52 9.01 15.41 4.06
C ASN A 52 8.89 15.12 2.55
N PRO A 53 8.81 16.17 1.72
CA PRO A 53 8.72 16.03 0.27
C PRO A 53 10.05 15.60 -0.36
N GLN A 54 11.13 15.44 0.42
CA GLN A 54 12.35 14.87 -0.13
C GLN A 54 12.11 13.39 -0.48
N PRO A 55 12.41 12.99 -1.73
CA PRO A 55 12.35 11.60 -2.11
C PRO A 55 13.25 10.79 -1.17
N ILE A 56 12.83 9.57 -0.80
CA ILE A 56 13.67 8.64 -0.06
C ILE A 56 14.84 8.32 -1.00
N GLY A 57 15.96 9.02 -0.82
CA GLY A 57 16.93 9.30 -1.89
C GLY A 57 17.50 8.07 -2.59
N GLN A 58 17.47 6.91 -1.93
CA GLN A 58 18.01 5.65 -2.42
C GLN A 58 16.95 4.57 -2.74
N GLY A 59 15.65 4.87 -2.60
CA GLY A 59 14.61 3.85 -2.69
C GLY A 59 14.62 2.90 -1.49
N GLY A 60 14.07 1.70 -1.67
CA GLY A 60 13.96 0.71 -0.60
C GLY A 60 13.29 -0.59 -1.08
N SER A 61 12.95 -1.45 -0.13
CA SER A 61 12.18 -2.67 -0.41
C SER A 61 10.75 -2.54 0.10
N ALA A 62 9.81 -3.24 -0.52
CA ALA A 62 8.44 -3.27 -0.09
C ALA A 62 7.81 -4.66 -0.25
N ALA A 63 6.83 -4.92 0.60
CA ALA A 63 5.87 -6.00 0.41
C ALA A 63 4.54 -5.39 -0.06
N VAL A 64 4.03 -5.86 -1.19
CA VAL A 64 2.86 -5.30 -1.87
C VAL A 64 1.81 -6.39 -2.09
N MET A 65 0.56 -6.12 -1.74
CA MET A 65 -0.58 -7.01 -1.95
C MET A 65 -1.69 -6.25 -2.69
N PRO A 66 -1.92 -6.56 -3.97
CA PRO A 66 -3.07 -6.05 -4.71
C PRO A 66 -4.38 -6.54 -4.10
N LEU A 67 -5.36 -5.64 -3.97
CA LEU A 67 -6.70 -5.93 -3.48
C LEU A 67 -7.66 -5.96 -4.66
N THR A 68 -8.23 -7.13 -4.94
CA THR A 68 -9.21 -7.32 -6.00
C THR A 68 -10.23 -8.39 -5.62
N ASP A 69 -11.47 -8.18 -6.01
CA ASP A 69 -12.60 -9.11 -5.91
C ASP A 69 -13.18 -9.45 -7.30
N GLY A 70 -12.41 -9.18 -8.36
CA GLY A 70 -12.89 -9.14 -9.75
C GLY A 70 -12.80 -7.73 -10.33
N ALA A 71 -12.99 -6.70 -9.50
CA ALA A 71 -12.61 -5.33 -9.79
C ALA A 71 -11.30 -4.97 -9.06
N GLN A 72 -10.52 -4.02 -9.59
CA GLN A 72 -9.32 -3.52 -8.91
C GLN A 72 -9.74 -2.53 -7.82
N LEU A 73 -9.66 -2.96 -6.55
CA LEU A 73 -10.09 -2.16 -5.40
C LEU A 73 -8.96 -1.28 -4.87
N GLY A 74 -7.71 -1.77 -4.93
CA GLY A 74 -6.57 -1.05 -4.40
C GLY A 74 -5.35 -1.95 -4.21
N LEU A 75 -4.44 -1.55 -3.33
CA LEU A 75 -3.33 -2.37 -2.88
C LEU A 75 -2.96 -2.01 -1.44
N ILE A 76 -2.28 -2.93 -0.76
CA ILE A 76 -1.60 -2.70 0.50
C ILE A 76 -0.11 -2.71 0.21
N ALA A 77 0.64 -1.74 0.74
CA ALA A 77 2.09 -1.71 0.63
C ALA A 77 2.71 -1.42 1.99
N VAL A 78 3.74 -2.18 2.35
CA VAL A 78 4.58 -1.92 3.52
C VAL A 78 6.01 -1.77 3.05
N GLY A 79 6.60 -0.61 3.29
CA GLY A 79 7.92 -0.24 2.80
C GLY A 79 8.99 -0.22 3.88
N SER A 80 10.24 -0.33 3.46
CA SER A 80 11.42 -0.09 4.28
C SER A 80 12.49 0.61 3.46
N SER A 81 13.20 1.55 4.07
CA SER A 81 14.40 2.17 3.49
C SER A 81 15.56 1.19 3.33
N ASP A 82 15.52 0.04 4.03
CA ASP A 82 16.45 -1.07 3.83
C ASP A 82 16.01 -1.88 2.60
N ALA A 83 16.84 -1.89 1.55
CA ALA A 83 16.59 -2.63 0.31
C ALA A 83 16.64 -4.17 0.48
N GLY A 84 17.22 -4.68 1.57
CA GLY A 84 17.30 -6.11 1.87
C GLY A 84 16.14 -6.64 2.72
N ARG A 85 15.36 -5.76 3.37
CA ARG A 85 14.34 -6.18 4.35
C ARG A 85 13.24 -7.03 3.72
N TYR A 86 12.58 -6.54 2.68
CA TYR A 86 11.56 -7.27 1.94
C TYR A 86 12.16 -7.85 0.66
N HIS A 87 12.89 -8.93 0.78
CA HIS A 87 13.50 -9.62 -0.36
C HIS A 87 12.52 -10.62 -1.01
N SER A 88 12.79 -11.02 -2.26
CA SER A 88 11.92 -11.92 -3.04
C SER A 88 11.76 -13.32 -2.46
N GLY A 89 12.75 -13.80 -1.70
CA GLY A 89 12.66 -15.07 -0.97
C GLY A 89 11.78 -15.04 0.29
N MET A 90 11.26 -13.87 0.70
CA MET A 90 10.42 -13.75 1.89
C MET A 90 9.02 -14.32 1.60
N GLY A 91 8.50 -15.14 2.50
CA GLY A 91 7.15 -15.67 2.40
C GLY A 91 6.10 -14.56 2.46
N THR A 92 5.06 -14.65 1.63
CA THR A 92 4.01 -13.64 1.52
C THR A 92 2.68 -14.08 2.15
N LEU A 93 2.64 -15.23 2.82
CA LEU A 93 1.42 -15.82 3.37
C LEU A 93 0.70 -14.89 4.36
N PHE A 94 1.45 -14.25 5.25
CA PHE A 94 0.88 -13.33 6.22
C PHE A 94 0.27 -12.09 5.56
N LEU A 95 0.98 -11.52 4.57
CA LEU A 95 0.48 -10.37 3.83
C LEU A 95 -0.75 -10.72 2.98
N ALA A 96 -0.77 -11.91 2.38
CA ALA A 96 -1.95 -12.44 1.68
C ALA A 96 -3.15 -12.51 2.62
N HIS A 97 -2.95 -13.08 3.81
CA HIS A 97 -3.99 -13.23 4.82
C HIS A 97 -4.55 -11.89 5.27
N ILE A 98 -3.69 -10.88 5.49
CA ILE A 98 -4.12 -9.51 5.80
C ILE A 98 -4.98 -8.94 4.67
N GLY A 99 -4.52 -9.06 3.41
CA GLY A 99 -5.28 -8.57 2.26
C GLY A 99 -6.66 -9.22 2.16
N GLU A 100 -6.71 -10.52 2.39
CA GLU A 100 -7.93 -11.32 2.43
C GLU A 100 -8.91 -10.90 3.55
N VAL A 101 -8.41 -10.55 4.74
CA VAL A 101 -9.24 -10.03 5.82
C VAL A 101 -9.77 -8.65 5.45
N ILE A 102 -8.93 -7.75 4.93
CA ILE A 102 -9.34 -6.41 4.51
C ILE A 102 -10.40 -6.47 3.42
N LEU A 103 -10.24 -7.31 2.40
CA LEU A 103 -11.25 -7.49 1.34
C LEU A 103 -12.63 -7.87 1.88
N ARG A 104 -12.69 -8.70 2.92
CA ARG A 104 -13.96 -9.10 3.56
C ARG A 104 -14.56 -8.00 4.44
N LEU A 105 -13.73 -7.08 4.94
CA LEU A 105 -14.17 -5.97 5.78
C LEU A 105 -14.56 -4.73 4.97
N LEU A 106 -13.94 -4.51 3.81
CA LEU A 106 -14.18 -3.33 2.96
C LEU A 106 -15.67 -3.04 2.71
N PRO A 107 -16.50 -4.02 2.28
CA PRO A 107 -17.93 -3.76 2.06
C PRO A 107 -18.62 -3.20 3.30
N ARG A 108 -18.26 -3.66 4.51
CA ARG A 108 -18.88 -3.19 5.76
C ARG A 108 -18.47 -1.77 6.11
N LEU A 109 -17.22 -1.39 5.83
CA LEU A 109 -16.69 -0.06 6.14
C LEU A 109 -17.19 1.01 5.17
N THR A 110 -17.57 0.61 3.95
CA THR A 110 -18.13 1.53 2.95
C THR A 110 -19.65 1.71 3.04
N GLN A 111 -20.33 0.99 3.94
CA GLN A 111 -21.79 1.04 4.10
C GLN A 111 -22.27 2.05 5.17
N ASP A 112 -21.37 2.65 5.96
CA ASP A 112 -21.73 3.67 6.97
C ASP A 112 -21.84 5.09 6.37
N GLY A 113 -22.29 5.19 5.12
CA GLY A 113 -22.34 6.44 4.34
C GLY A 113 -23.61 6.61 3.52
N ASP A 114 -24.75 6.11 4.01
CA ASP A 114 -26.09 6.47 3.53
C ASP A 114 -26.86 7.19 4.64
#